data_AF-A0A925ZJK4-F1
#
_entry.id   AF-A0A925ZJK4-F1
#
_cell.length_a   1.000
_cell.length_b   1.000
_cell.length_c   1.000
_cell.angle_alpha   90.00
_cell.angle_beta   90.00
_cell.angle_gamma   90.00
#
_symmetry.space_group_name_H-M   'P 1'
#
loop_
_entity.id
_entity.type
_entity.pdbx_description
1 polymer ?
#
loop_
_entity_poly.entity_id
_entity_poly.type
_entity_poly.pdbx_seq_one_letter_code
_entity_poly.pdbx_strand_id
1 'polypeptide(L)'
;MIAPLLVAACYEGIEDDVELETDRAALPPIYTQRVPYVDDTVPSGPHWNHDYRLGIPEEAADSPYFYSNQFGFAAGGGGYIGLQSGTQYGKLLIFSIWDSTTATPGPGAWCQTFGGEGVGMSCRMEYDWVEGRTYRLRVWRTGADAWSAYILDETTNVEQYLGTITAPAGSGDLSYNLHWIEWFGSAVGHCADMPYTMAYFHPTVANGGALAAASWNYHYHQTASCRNSYGWDAFGAHFLETGTRAHEKVALRAASGHYVVAEGGGGGAVNANRTAVGPWETFALVPRGGNAVALQSINGSYVSADAGGGGSVAANRSWQLGWETFTRVATGGGGLALRTQSGHYVVAEYGGNAWVAANRTGIGPWETFTVEPQ
;
A
#
# COMPACT_ATOMS: atom_id res chain seq x y z
N MET A 1 -14.44 -24.01 -29.07
CA MET A 1 -13.24 -23.43 -28.43
C MET A 1 -13.36 -21.92 -28.56
N ILE A 2 -13.97 -21.28 -27.57
CA ILE A 2 -14.14 -19.83 -27.49
C ILE A 2 -13.51 -19.48 -26.15
N ALA A 3 -12.35 -18.83 -26.18
CA ALA A 3 -11.74 -18.26 -24.99
C ALA A 3 -12.69 -17.14 -24.49
N PRO A 4 -13.12 -17.16 -23.22
CA PRO A 4 -13.88 -16.05 -22.69
C PRO A 4 -12.96 -14.82 -22.64
N LEU A 5 -13.43 -13.72 -23.23
CA LEU A 5 -12.81 -12.41 -23.13
C LEU A 5 -12.63 -12.07 -21.65
N LEU A 6 -11.38 -11.91 -21.24
CA LEU A 6 -10.98 -11.19 -20.03
C LEU A 6 -11.59 -9.78 -20.12
N VAL A 7 -12.60 -9.50 -19.31
CA VAL A 7 -12.98 -8.12 -18.95
C VAL A 7 -12.57 -7.94 -17.49
N ALA A 8 -11.28 -8.07 -17.24
CA ALA A 8 -10.65 -7.35 -16.14
C ALA A 8 -10.26 -6.01 -16.74
N ALA A 9 -10.57 -4.92 -16.05
CA ALA A 9 -10.10 -3.58 -16.35
C ALA A 9 -8.55 -3.49 -16.22
N CYS A 10 -7.83 -4.26 -17.02
CA CYS A 10 -6.38 -4.25 -17.17
C CYS A 10 -6.06 -3.44 -18.42
N TYR A 11 -6.13 -2.11 -18.33
CA TYR A 11 -5.76 -1.22 -19.41
C TYR A 11 -4.50 -0.44 -19.06
N GLU A 12 -3.61 -0.33 -20.05
CA GLU A 12 -2.32 0.34 -19.97
C GLU A 12 -2.53 1.86 -20.06
N GLY A 13 -2.37 2.59 -18.96
CA GLY A 13 -2.35 4.06 -19.04
C GLY A 13 -2.69 4.76 -17.74
N ILE A 14 -2.12 5.95 -17.55
CA ILE A 14 -2.72 6.98 -16.71
C ILE A 14 -3.94 7.46 -17.49
N GLU A 15 -5.14 6.97 -17.18
CA GLU A 15 -6.38 7.46 -17.79
C GLU A 15 -7.30 8.08 -16.73
N ASP A 16 -7.96 9.17 -17.12
CA ASP A 16 -8.85 10.00 -16.31
C ASP A 16 -10.19 9.28 -16.07
N ASP A 17 -10.27 8.37 -15.10
CA ASP A 17 -11.49 7.59 -14.85
C ASP A 17 -12.30 8.12 -13.65
N VAL A 18 -13.43 8.77 -13.96
CA VAL A 18 -14.34 9.42 -12.99
C VAL A 18 -15.37 8.42 -12.44
N GLU A 19 -15.28 8.07 -11.15
CA GLU A 19 -16.42 7.51 -10.42
C GLU A 19 -17.50 8.58 -10.23
N LEU A 20 -18.62 8.48 -10.96
CA LEU A 20 -19.79 9.33 -10.74
C LEU A 20 -20.66 8.73 -9.63
N GLU A 21 -20.38 9.11 -8.38
CA GLU A 21 -21.25 8.83 -7.24
C GLU A 21 -22.47 9.76 -7.27
N THR A 22 -23.59 9.26 -7.78
CA THR A 22 -24.88 9.97 -7.74
C THR A 22 -25.59 9.71 -6.42
N ASP A 23 -25.19 10.41 -5.34
CA ASP A 23 -26.10 11.04 -4.35
C ASP A 23 -25.32 11.53 -3.11
N ARG A 24 -24.51 12.58 -3.28
CA ARG A 24 -24.18 13.64 -2.30
C ARG A 24 -23.21 14.63 -2.94
N ALA A 25 -23.69 15.86 -3.18
CA ALA A 25 -22.96 17.06 -3.61
C ALA A 25 -21.62 16.87 -4.37
N ALA A 26 -21.68 17.05 -5.70
CA ALA A 26 -20.57 17.33 -6.64
C ALA A 26 -19.14 17.26 -6.06
N LEU A 27 -18.55 16.09 -6.19
CA LEU A 27 -17.17 15.82 -5.79
C LEU A 27 -16.24 16.05 -6.97
N PRO A 28 -15.00 16.50 -6.72
CA PRO A 28 -14.00 16.58 -7.77
C PRO A 28 -13.80 15.19 -8.41
N PRO A 29 -13.40 15.13 -9.68
CA PRO A 29 -13.14 13.86 -10.36
C PRO A 29 -12.18 13.01 -9.52
N ILE A 30 -12.63 11.81 -9.18
CA ILE A 30 -11.83 10.74 -8.55
C ILE A 30 -10.85 10.24 -9.60
N TYR A 31 -9.60 9.97 -9.22
CA TYR A 31 -8.59 9.39 -10.10
C TYR A 31 -8.21 8.02 -9.54
N THR A 32 -8.40 6.95 -10.32
CA THR A 32 -8.03 5.61 -9.89
C THR A 32 -6.58 5.32 -10.28
N GLN A 33 -5.69 5.23 -9.28
CA GLN A 33 -4.32 4.75 -9.50
C GLN A 33 -4.19 3.38 -8.86
N ARG A 34 -4.09 2.35 -9.69
CA ARG A 34 -3.95 0.97 -9.21
C ARG A 34 -2.54 0.71 -8.73
N VAL A 35 -2.48 0.23 -7.50
CA VAL A 35 -1.26 0.06 -6.71
C VAL A 35 -0.85 -1.43 -6.72
N PRO A 36 0.05 -2.00 -5.86
CA PRO A 36 0.39 -3.40 -6.02
C PRO A 36 -0.85 -4.25 -5.73
N TYR A 37 -0.99 -5.34 -6.46
CA TYR A 37 -2.07 -6.30 -6.26
C TYR A 37 -1.54 -7.74 -6.29
N VAL A 38 -2.32 -8.66 -5.74
CA VAL A 38 -2.00 -10.08 -5.69
C VAL A 38 -3.21 -10.91 -6.11
N ASP A 39 -3.04 -11.76 -7.13
CA ASP A 39 -4.05 -12.73 -7.54
C ASP A 39 -3.84 -14.04 -6.79
N ASP A 40 -4.92 -14.54 -6.21
CA ASP A 40 -4.94 -15.81 -5.50
C ASP A 40 -5.49 -16.92 -6.40
N THR A 41 -4.74 -18.01 -6.51
CA THR A 41 -5.19 -19.22 -7.19
C THR A 41 -5.82 -20.18 -6.17
N VAL A 42 -7.14 -20.09 -6.02
CA VAL A 42 -7.93 -21.07 -5.26
C VAL A 42 -8.15 -22.31 -6.12
N PRO A 43 -8.02 -23.54 -5.55
CA PRO A 43 -8.29 -24.78 -6.28
C PRO A 43 -9.66 -24.78 -6.97
N SER A 44 -9.71 -25.32 -8.19
CA SER A 44 -10.94 -25.38 -8.96
C SER A 44 -12.01 -26.21 -8.26
N GLY A 45 -13.26 -25.76 -8.35
CA GLY A 45 -14.40 -26.40 -7.72
C GLY A 45 -15.56 -25.41 -7.57
N PRO A 46 -16.72 -25.88 -7.09
CA PRO A 46 -17.82 -24.98 -6.76
C PRO A 46 -17.41 -24.12 -5.56
N HIS A 47 -17.39 -22.80 -5.70
CA HIS A 47 -17.13 -21.88 -4.60
C HIS A 47 -18.42 -21.16 -4.20
N TRP A 48 -19.13 -21.71 -3.21
CA TRP A 48 -20.37 -21.12 -2.70
C TRP A 48 -20.11 -20.05 -1.62
N ASN A 49 -18.85 -19.88 -1.22
CA ASN A 49 -18.39 -18.83 -0.32
C ASN A 49 -16.90 -18.56 -0.52
N HIS A 50 -16.50 -17.30 -0.41
CA HIS A 50 -15.14 -16.87 -0.11
C HIS A 50 -15.08 -16.10 1.22
N ASP A 51 -14.04 -16.38 2.00
CA ASP A 51 -13.61 -15.64 3.17
C ASP A 51 -12.28 -14.95 2.86
N TYR A 52 -12.26 -13.64 3.04
CA TYR A 52 -11.11 -12.78 2.88
C TYR A 52 -10.71 -12.23 4.24
N ARG A 53 -9.53 -12.62 4.73
CA ARG A 53 -8.99 -12.03 5.96
C ARG A 53 -8.01 -10.94 5.60
N LEU A 54 -8.24 -9.74 6.11
CA LEU A 54 -7.33 -8.61 5.93
C LEU A 54 -7.12 -7.85 7.23
N GLY A 55 -6.06 -7.06 7.25
CA GLY A 55 -5.88 -6.00 8.23
C GLY A 55 -5.11 -4.84 7.63
N ILE A 56 -5.26 -3.67 8.25
CA ILE A 56 -4.62 -2.42 7.82
C ILE A 56 -3.73 -1.96 8.98
N PRO A 57 -2.46 -2.40 9.04
CA PRO A 57 -1.59 -2.04 10.16
C PRO A 57 -1.23 -0.56 10.23
N GLU A 58 -1.28 0.14 9.10
CA GLU A 58 -0.95 1.55 9.03
C GLU A 58 -1.67 2.23 7.87
N GLU A 59 -2.27 3.37 8.19
CA GLU A 59 -2.84 4.29 7.22
C GLU A 59 -2.49 5.73 7.60
N ALA A 60 -2.02 6.52 6.64
CA ALA A 60 -1.92 7.95 6.86
C ALA A 60 -3.32 8.57 6.98
N ALA A 61 -3.54 9.33 8.06
CA ALA A 61 -4.82 9.88 8.53
C ALA A 61 -5.90 10.10 7.45
N ASP A 62 -6.93 9.24 7.46
CA ASP A 62 -8.14 9.29 6.63
C ASP A 62 -7.88 9.53 5.13
N SER A 63 -6.79 8.93 4.62
CA SER A 63 -6.44 8.97 3.20
C SER A 63 -7.46 8.18 2.37
N PRO A 64 -7.81 8.62 1.15
CA PRO A 64 -8.77 7.95 0.27
C PRO A 64 -8.20 6.65 -0.31
N TYR A 65 -8.16 5.61 0.53
CA TYR A 65 -7.70 4.27 0.18
C TYR A 65 -8.84 3.25 0.21
N PHE A 66 -8.84 2.37 -0.79
CA PHE A 66 -9.72 1.20 -0.83
C PHE A 66 -8.91 -0.09 -0.74
N TYR A 67 -9.15 -0.86 0.32
CA TYR A 67 -8.55 -2.16 0.57
C TYR A 67 -9.54 -3.24 0.13
N SER A 68 -9.36 -3.72 -1.10
CA SER A 68 -10.37 -4.48 -1.83
C SER A 68 -10.01 -5.96 -2.00
N ASN A 69 -11.05 -6.79 -2.00
CA ASN A 69 -11.02 -8.18 -2.45
C ASN A 69 -12.06 -8.32 -3.56
N GLN A 70 -11.63 -8.52 -4.80
CA GLN A 70 -12.52 -8.86 -5.90
C GLN A 70 -12.62 -10.35 -6.10
N PHE A 71 -13.80 -10.72 -6.56
CA PHE A 71 -14.14 -12.05 -6.99
C PHE A 71 -14.71 -12.03 -8.40
N GLY A 72 -14.48 -13.11 -9.13
CA GLY A 72 -15.24 -13.44 -10.31
C GLY A 72 -16.41 -14.37 -10.04
N PHE A 73 -17.23 -14.54 -11.06
CA PHE A 73 -18.13 -15.68 -11.17
C PHE A 73 -17.67 -16.66 -12.26
N ALA A 74 -18.08 -17.93 -12.16
CA ALA A 74 -17.69 -18.99 -13.09
C ALA A 74 -18.12 -18.74 -14.54
N ALA A 75 -19.26 -18.06 -14.75
CA ALA A 75 -19.77 -17.70 -16.08
C ALA A 75 -19.36 -16.29 -16.55
N GLY A 76 -18.47 -15.61 -15.82
CA GLY A 76 -18.04 -14.24 -16.10
C GLY A 76 -18.76 -13.19 -15.26
N GLY A 77 -18.23 -11.97 -15.30
CA GLY A 77 -18.59 -10.91 -14.36
C GLY A 77 -17.97 -11.14 -12.98
N GLY A 78 -18.40 -10.36 -12.00
CA GLY A 78 -17.86 -10.43 -10.65
C GLY A 78 -18.32 -9.28 -9.76
N GLY A 79 -17.56 -9.05 -8.70
CA GLY A 79 -17.82 -8.01 -7.73
C GLY A 79 -16.65 -7.84 -6.78
N TYR A 80 -16.79 -6.97 -5.80
CA TYR A 80 -15.77 -6.74 -4.79
C TYR A 80 -16.37 -6.55 -3.40
N ILE A 81 -15.57 -6.83 -2.38
CA ILE A 81 -15.84 -6.52 -0.99
C ILE A 81 -14.58 -5.95 -0.35
N GLY A 82 -14.70 -4.88 0.44
CA GLY A 82 -13.52 -4.24 1.01
C GLY A 82 -13.83 -3.13 2.00
N LEU A 83 -12.76 -2.53 2.49
CA LEU A 83 -12.79 -1.42 3.44
C LEU A 83 -12.27 -0.16 2.77
N GLN A 84 -12.98 0.96 2.94
CA GLN A 84 -12.51 2.29 2.53
C GLN A 84 -12.27 3.19 3.74
N SER A 85 -11.42 4.18 3.52
CA SER A 85 -11.18 5.35 4.36
C SER A 85 -11.20 6.60 3.49
N GLY A 86 -11.55 7.73 4.07
CA GLY A 86 -11.45 9.01 3.38
C GLY A 86 -12.05 10.14 4.20
N THR A 87 -11.41 11.30 4.20
CA THR A 87 -11.91 12.51 4.88
C THR A 87 -13.35 12.89 4.49
N GLN A 88 -13.80 12.45 3.32
CA GLN A 88 -15.11 12.78 2.78
C GLN A 88 -16.25 11.90 3.32
N TYR A 89 -15.94 10.66 3.73
CA TYR A 89 -16.92 9.63 4.07
C TYR A 89 -16.63 8.87 5.36
N GLY A 90 -15.50 9.17 6.02
CA GLY A 90 -15.01 8.37 7.13
C GLY A 90 -14.57 6.98 6.66
N LYS A 91 -14.93 5.96 7.43
CA LYS A 91 -14.57 4.57 7.16
C LYS A 91 -15.79 3.76 6.75
N LEU A 92 -15.69 3.04 5.65
CA LEU A 92 -16.80 2.30 5.04
C LEU A 92 -16.44 0.83 4.84
N LEU A 93 -17.45 -0.02 4.98
CA LEU A 93 -17.49 -1.36 4.40
C LEU A 93 -18.31 -1.31 3.11
N ILE A 94 -17.78 -1.89 2.04
CA ILE A 94 -18.43 -1.89 0.72
C ILE A 94 -18.49 -3.30 0.16
N PHE A 95 -19.62 -3.64 -0.48
CA PHE A 95 -19.81 -4.84 -1.29
C PHE A 95 -20.55 -4.47 -2.57
N SER A 96 -20.00 -4.80 -3.73
CA SER A 96 -20.56 -4.46 -5.03
C SER A 96 -20.55 -5.64 -5.98
N ILE A 97 -21.54 -5.70 -6.89
CA ILE A 97 -21.58 -6.65 -8.01
C ILE A 97 -21.92 -5.88 -9.28
N TRP A 98 -21.07 -6.01 -10.31
CA TRP A 98 -21.31 -5.46 -11.64
C TRP A 98 -22.52 -6.11 -12.32
N ASP A 99 -23.20 -5.34 -13.17
CA ASP A 99 -24.38 -5.73 -13.94
C ASP A 99 -25.59 -6.20 -13.08
N SER A 100 -25.51 -6.02 -11.76
CA SER A 100 -26.64 -6.22 -10.86
C SER A 100 -27.63 -5.06 -10.94
N THR A 101 -28.91 -5.37 -10.76
CA THR A 101 -30.00 -4.39 -10.67
C THR A 101 -30.79 -4.49 -9.37
N THR A 102 -30.46 -5.47 -8.52
CA THR A 102 -31.26 -5.80 -7.33
C THR A 102 -30.34 -6.02 -6.14
N ALA A 103 -30.59 -5.28 -5.06
CA ALA A 103 -29.91 -5.42 -3.80
C ALA A 103 -30.86 -5.19 -2.63
N THR A 104 -30.53 -5.75 -1.47
CA THR A 104 -31.25 -5.57 -0.21
C THR A 104 -30.25 -5.29 0.91
N PRO A 105 -30.31 -4.10 1.54
CA PRO A 105 -29.37 -3.75 2.60
C PRO A 105 -29.62 -4.55 3.87
N GLY A 106 -28.55 -4.78 4.65
CA GLY A 106 -28.63 -5.22 6.03
C GLY A 106 -28.99 -4.08 6.99
N PRO A 107 -29.21 -4.39 8.29
CA PRO A 107 -29.46 -3.38 9.30
C PRO A 107 -28.31 -2.36 9.39
N GLY A 108 -28.62 -1.06 9.27
CA GLY A 108 -27.62 0.01 9.32
C GLY A 108 -26.83 0.21 8.02
N ALA A 109 -27.11 -0.58 6.99
CA ALA A 109 -26.53 -0.43 5.66
C ALA A 109 -27.52 0.26 4.70
N TRP A 110 -27.01 0.72 3.55
CA TRP A 110 -27.80 1.12 2.40
C TRP A 110 -27.26 0.47 1.13
N CYS A 111 -28.07 0.39 0.07
CA CYS A 111 -27.58 -0.02 -1.23
C CYS A 111 -27.98 0.99 -2.30
N GLN A 112 -27.09 1.20 -3.27
CA GLN A 112 -27.23 2.17 -4.34
C GLN A 112 -26.66 1.60 -5.65
N THR A 113 -27.02 2.19 -6.78
CA THR A 113 -26.37 1.91 -8.06
C THR A 113 -24.99 2.58 -8.10
N PHE A 114 -24.03 2.00 -8.83
CA PHE A 114 -22.75 2.65 -9.14
C PHE A 114 -22.52 2.75 -10.66
N GLY A 115 -21.61 3.65 -11.05
CA GLY A 115 -21.22 3.98 -12.43
C GLY A 115 -19.70 4.19 -12.56
N GLY A 116 -19.22 4.77 -13.68
CA GLY A 116 -17.81 5.08 -13.90
C GLY A 116 -17.06 3.93 -14.57
N GLU A 117 -16.64 2.94 -13.78
CA GLU A 117 -15.94 1.73 -14.24
C GLU A 117 -16.92 0.56 -14.52
N GLY A 118 -17.97 0.85 -15.29
CA GLY A 118 -19.12 -0.06 -15.48
C GLY A 118 -20.30 0.32 -14.60
N VAL A 119 -21.31 -0.56 -14.53
CA VAL A 119 -22.55 -0.32 -13.77
C VAL A 119 -22.89 -1.52 -12.89
N GLY A 120 -23.63 -1.30 -11.80
CA GLY A 120 -24.10 -2.38 -10.94
C GLY A 120 -24.74 -1.88 -9.66
N MET A 121 -24.82 -2.76 -8.66
CA MET A 121 -25.31 -2.45 -7.31
C MET A 121 -24.18 -2.51 -6.29
N SER A 122 -24.20 -1.60 -5.32
CA SER A 122 -23.28 -1.52 -4.19
C SER A 122 -24.07 -1.41 -2.88
N CYS A 123 -23.80 -2.28 -1.92
CA CYS A 123 -24.25 -2.14 -0.54
C CYS A 123 -23.11 -1.63 0.34
N ARG A 124 -23.40 -0.67 1.20
CA ARG A 124 -22.43 0.08 1.98
C ARG A 124 -22.89 0.23 3.43
N MET A 125 -21.93 0.30 4.33
CA MET A 125 -22.15 0.52 5.77
C MET A 125 -21.02 1.38 6.30
N GLU A 126 -21.37 2.39 7.11
CA GLU A 126 -20.38 3.08 7.93
C GLU A 126 -19.80 2.07 8.92
N TYR A 127 -18.49 1.87 8.83
CA TYR A 127 -17.79 0.86 9.59
C TYR A 127 -16.43 1.41 10.03
N ASP A 128 -16.37 1.84 11.29
CA ASP A 128 -15.17 2.40 11.92
C ASP A 128 -14.13 1.30 12.19
N TRP A 129 -13.57 0.72 11.13
CA TRP A 129 -12.50 -0.24 11.25
C TRP A 129 -11.28 0.41 11.93
N VAL A 130 -10.56 -0.41 12.69
CA VAL A 130 -9.48 0.01 13.57
C VAL A 130 -8.16 -0.51 13.00
N GLU A 131 -7.19 0.38 12.83
CA GLU A 131 -5.85 0.02 12.41
C GLU A 131 -5.24 -1.08 13.29
N GLY A 132 -4.51 -2.00 12.67
CA GLY A 132 -3.89 -3.14 13.32
C GLY A 132 -4.84 -4.29 13.69
N ARG A 133 -6.17 -4.14 13.55
CA ARG A 133 -7.10 -5.26 13.71
C ARG A 133 -7.22 -6.11 12.45
N THR A 134 -7.56 -7.37 12.65
CA THR A 134 -7.88 -8.31 11.59
C THR A 134 -9.39 -8.43 11.44
N TYR A 135 -9.84 -8.39 10.18
CA TYR A 135 -11.23 -8.57 9.79
C TYR A 135 -11.36 -9.74 8.83
N ARG A 136 -12.42 -10.53 8.98
CA ARG A 136 -12.86 -11.48 7.96
C ARG A 136 -14.04 -10.91 7.20
N LEU A 137 -13.83 -10.56 5.94
CA LEU A 137 -14.90 -10.27 4.99
C LEU A 137 -15.37 -11.57 4.37
N ARG A 138 -16.68 -11.69 4.15
CA ARG A 138 -17.29 -12.92 3.63
C ARG A 138 -18.29 -12.60 2.55
N VAL A 139 -18.17 -13.29 1.42
CA VAL A 139 -19.18 -13.35 0.36
C VAL A 139 -19.77 -14.75 0.37
N TRP A 140 -21.08 -14.87 0.52
CA TRP A 140 -21.76 -16.14 0.75
C TRP A 140 -23.01 -16.30 -0.11
N ARG A 141 -23.18 -17.45 -0.76
CA ARG A 141 -24.36 -17.75 -1.56
C ARG A 141 -25.57 -18.02 -0.68
N THR A 142 -26.63 -17.21 -0.81
CA THR A 142 -27.87 -17.34 -0.03
C THR A 142 -29.09 -17.64 -0.89
N GLY A 143 -28.94 -17.61 -2.21
CA GLY A 143 -29.95 -18.02 -3.18
C GLY A 143 -29.33 -18.46 -4.51
N ALA A 144 -30.16 -18.68 -5.53
CA ALA A 144 -29.66 -19.10 -6.84
C ALA A 144 -28.62 -18.12 -7.39
N ASP A 145 -28.94 -16.83 -7.42
CA ASP A 145 -28.01 -15.77 -7.84
C ASP A 145 -27.80 -14.72 -6.73
N ALA A 146 -28.26 -15.00 -5.50
CA ALA A 146 -28.18 -14.06 -4.38
C ALA A 146 -26.92 -14.30 -3.53
N TRP A 147 -26.14 -13.23 -3.35
CA TRP A 147 -24.87 -13.23 -2.63
C TRP A 147 -24.89 -12.23 -1.49
N SER A 148 -24.63 -12.71 -0.28
CA SER A 148 -24.67 -11.93 0.96
C SER A 148 -23.26 -11.61 1.45
N ALA A 149 -23.07 -10.39 1.95
CA ALA A 149 -21.80 -9.90 2.46
C ALA A 149 -21.80 -9.72 3.99
N TYR A 150 -20.68 -10.07 4.62
CA TYR A 150 -20.49 -9.97 6.06
C TYR A 150 -19.08 -9.47 6.40
N ILE A 151 -18.94 -8.84 7.55
CA ILE A 151 -17.65 -8.52 8.18
C ILE A 151 -17.64 -9.07 9.60
N LEU A 152 -16.56 -9.75 9.98
CA LEU A 152 -16.27 -10.15 11.35
C LEU A 152 -15.01 -9.43 11.82
N ASP A 153 -15.11 -8.65 12.90
CA ASP A 153 -13.94 -8.18 13.64
C ASP A 153 -13.41 -9.33 14.51
N GLU A 154 -12.24 -9.86 14.19
CA GLU A 154 -11.68 -11.02 14.91
C GLU A 154 -11.20 -10.68 16.33
N THR A 155 -11.05 -9.39 16.65
CA THR A 155 -10.70 -8.93 18.00
C THR A 155 -11.92 -8.93 18.91
N THR A 156 -13.06 -8.44 18.42
CA THR A 156 -14.31 -8.37 19.22
C THR A 156 -15.19 -9.60 19.05
N ASN A 157 -14.93 -10.41 18.01
CA ASN A 157 -15.74 -11.54 17.58
C ASN A 157 -17.19 -11.16 17.26
N VAL A 158 -17.40 -9.93 16.77
CA VAL A 158 -18.71 -9.42 16.33
C VAL A 158 -18.78 -9.50 14.81
N GLU A 159 -19.76 -10.25 14.31
CA GLU A 159 -20.08 -10.31 12.88
C GLU A 159 -21.26 -9.39 12.55
N GLN A 160 -21.13 -8.62 11.47
CA GLN A 160 -22.17 -7.75 10.94
C GLN A 160 -22.52 -8.17 9.51
N TYR A 161 -23.81 -8.22 9.24
CA TYR A 161 -24.37 -8.47 7.91
C TYR A 161 -24.53 -7.14 7.17
N LEU A 162 -23.92 -7.03 6.00
CA LEU A 162 -23.93 -5.82 5.19
C LEU A 162 -25.15 -5.73 4.27
N GLY A 163 -25.48 -6.83 3.59
CA GLY A 163 -26.52 -6.81 2.56
C GLY A 163 -26.39 -7.98 1.60
N THR A 164 -27.39 -8.11 0.73
CA THR A 164 -27.42 -9.13 -0.33
C THR A 164 -27.59 -8.46 -1.68
N ILE A 165 -26.80 -8.88 -2.65
CA ILE A 165 -26.88 -8.42 -4.04
C ILE A 165 -27.16 -9.63 -4.93
N THR A 166 -28.11 -9.48 -5.85
CA THR A 166 -28.43 -10.52 -6.83
C THR A 166 -27.51 -10.34 -8.03
N ALA A 167 -26.65 -11.31 -8.29
CA ALA A 167 -25.82 -11.37 -9.50
C ALA A 167 -26.67 -11.58 -10.76
N PRO A 168 -26.14 -11.27 -11.96
CA PRO A 168 -26.77 -11.65 -13.21
C PRO A 168 -27.15 -13.14 -13.23
N ALA A 169 -28.33 -13.45 -13.77
CA ALA A 169 -28.84 -14.82 -13.78
C ALA A 169 -27.86 -15.76 -14.52
N GLY A 170 -27.45 -16.83 -13.86
CA GLY A 170 -26.53 -17.81 -14.44
C GLY A 170 -25.05 -17.47 -14.29
N SER A 171 -24.69 -16.45 -13.49
CA SER A 171 -23.29 -16.14 -13.14
C SER A 171 -22.55 -17.37 -12.57
N GLY A 172 -23.25 -18.26 -11.86
CA GLY A 172 -22.65 -19.47 -11.29
C GLY A 172 -21.95 -19.20 -9.96
N ASP A 173 -21.05 -20.10 -9.56
CA ASP A 173 -20.28 -19.99 -8.31
C ASP A 173 -19.18 -18.92 -8.40
N LEU A 174 -18.60 -18.55 -7.26
CA LEU A 174 -17.42 -17.68 -7.22
C LEU A 174 -16.24 -18.34 -7.95
N SER A 175 -15.31 -17.52 -8.45
CA SER A 175 -14.15 -17.99 -9.21
C SER A 175 -12.86 -17.27 -8.81
N TYR A 176 -12.23 -16.53 -9.73
CA TYR A 176 -10.93 -15.87 -9.50
C TYR A 176 -10.98 -14.92 -8.30
N ASN A 177 -9.84 -14.70 -7.65
CA ASN A 177 -9.70 -13.81 -6.50
C ASN A 177 -8.51 -12.89 -6.68
N LEU A 178 -8.70 -11.63 -6.32
CA LEU A 178 -7.69 -10.60 -6.50
C LEU A 178 -7.79 -9.61 -5.34
N HIS A 179 -6.65 -9.28 -4.74
CA HIS A 179 -6.53 -8.37 -3.60
C HIS A 179 -5.71 -7.15 -4.00
N TRP A 180 -6.17 -5.95 -3.65
CA TRP A 180 -5.45 -4.72 -3.96
C TRP A 180 -5.73 -3.59 -3.01
N ILE A 181 -4.81 -2.63 -3.06
CA ILE A 181 -4.98 -1.29 -2.51
C ILE A 181 -5.22 -0.36 -3.70
N GLU A 182 -6.19 0.51 -3.58
CA GLU A 182 -6.48 1.55 -4.56
C GLU A 182 -6.48 2.92 -3.91
N TRP A 183 -5.82 3.86 -4.55
CA TRP A 183 -5.98 5.28 -4.27
C TRP A 183 -7.12 5.82 -5.14
N PHE A 184 -8.13 6.41 -4.50
CA PHE A 184 -9.25 7.07 -5.16
C PHE A 184 -9.31 8.57 -4.84
N GLY A 185 -8.19 9.15 -4.40
CA GLY A 185 -8.08 10.58 -4.18
C GLY A 185 -7.87 11.37 -5.47
N SER A 186 -7.43 12.63 -5.32
CA SER A 186 -7.02 13.44 -6.47
C SER A 186 -5.81 12.81 -7.18
N ALA A 187 -5.69 13.07 -8.48
CA ALA A 187 -4.59 12.57 -9.30
C ALA A 187 -3.24 12.96 -8.70
N VAL A 188 -2.33 11.99 -8.71
CA VAL A 188 -0.93 12.20 -8.33
C VAL A 188 0.00 11.83 -9.50
N GLY A 189 1.16 12.47 -9.57
CA GLY A 189 2.14 12.18 -10.61
C GLY A 189 2.87 10.85 -10.38
N HIS A 190 3.08 10.50 -9.11
CA HIS A 190 3.78 9.30 -8.69
C HIS A 190 3.07 8.68 -7.47
N CYS A 191 3.11 7.35 -7.33
CA CYS A 191 2.65 6.69 -6.11
C CYS A 191 3.40 7.18 -4.85
N ALA A 192 4.59 7.77 -5.01
CA ALA A 192 5.33 8.40 -3.92
C ALA A 192 4.71 9.71 -3.40
N ASP A 193 3.82 10.33 -4.18
CA ASP A 193 3.09 11.53 -3.78
C ASP A 193 1.83 11.20 -2.96
N MET A 194 1.44 9.91 -2.91
CA MET A 194 0.34 9.47 -2.06
C MET A 194 0.80 9.31 -0.60
N PRO A 195 -0.08 9.54 0.39
CA PRO A 195 0.18 9.20 1.78
C PRO A 195 0.45 7.70 1.96
N TYR A 196 1.33 7.29 2.87
CA TYR A 196 1.59 5.85 3.01
C TYR A 196 0.42 5.06 3.56
N THR A 197 0.29 3.84 3.05
CA THR A 197 -0.56 2.80 3.64
C THR A 197 0.10 1.43 3.51
N MET A 198 -0.23 0.55 4.44
CA MET A 198 0.08 -0.87 4.40
C MET A 198 -1.16 -1.67 4.80
N ALA A 199 -1.43 -2.72 4.03
CA ALA A 199 -2.41 -3.74 4.37
C ALA A 199 -1.83 -5.13 4.17
N TYR A 200 -2.42 -6.12 4.84
CA TYR A 200 -2.16 -7.52 4.54
C TYR A 200 -3.47 -8.24 4.22
N PHE A 201 -3.37 -9.23 3.34
CA PHE A 201 -4.46 -10.10 2.90
C PHE A 201 -3.98 -11.54 3.07
N HIS A 202 -4.72 -12.35 3.81
CA HIS A 202 -4.43 -13.79 3.84
C HIS A 202 -4.93 -14.45 2.57
N PRO A 203 -4.29 -15.58 2.17
CA PRO A 203 -4.78 -16.42 1.09
C PRO A 203 -6.28 -16.69 1.23
N THR A 204 -7.01 -16.46 0.14
CA THR A 204 -8.46 -16.63 0.04
C THR A 204 -8.84 -18.04 0.45
N VAL A 205 -9.85 -18.13 1.31
CA VAL A 205 -10.39 -19.41 1.77
C VAL A 205 -11.80 -19.56 1.22
N ALA A 206 -12.08 -20.72 0.62
CA ALA A 206 -13.39 -21.01 0.04
C ALA A 206 -14.12 -22.14 0.79
N ASN A 207 -15.44 -22.16 0.62
CA ASN A 207 -16.32 -23.22 1.09
C ASN A 207 -16.20 -23.49 2.60
N GLY A 208 -16.20 -22.43 3.41
CA GLY A 208 -16.17 -22.55 4.87
C GLY A 208 -14.87 -23.17 5.41
N GLY A 209 -13.73 -22.97 4.72
CA GLY A 209 -12.43 -23.48 5.18
C GLY A 209 -11.92 -24.71 4.44
N ALA A 210 -12.74 -25.32 3.57
CA ALA A 210 -12.38 -26.58 2.92
C ALA A 210 -11.32 -26.43 1.81
N LEU A 211 -11.25 -25.24 1.20
CA LEU A 211 -10.29 -24.92 0.15
C LEU A 211 -9.56 -23.63 0.52
N ALA A 212 -8.28 -23.54 0.22
CA ALA A 212 -7.49 -22.33 0.39
C ALA A 212 -6.62 -22.10 -0.85
N ALA A 213 -6.34 -20.84 -1.19
CA ALA A 213 -5.38 -20.51 -2.23
C ALA A 213 -4.02 -21.16 -1.94
N ALA A 214 -3.45 -21.79 -2.96
CA ALA A 214 -2.21 -22.57 -2.86
C ALA A 214 -1.03 -21.92 -3.56
N SER A 215 -1.30 -20.92 -4.40
CA SER A 215 -0.30 -20.12 -5.12
C SER A 215 -0.89 -18.75 -5.45
N TRP A 216 0.00 -17.77 -5.61
CA TRP A 216 -0.36 -16.38 -5.88
C TRP A 216 0.71 -15.71 -6.73
N ASN A 217 0.34 -14.66 -7.47
CA ASN A 217 1.30 -13.83 -8.17
C ASN A 217 1.16 -12.38 -7.71
N TYR A 218 2.31 -11.74 -7.49
CA TYR A 218 2.33 -10.31 -7.23
C TYR A 218 2.45 -9.55 -8.53
N HIS A 219 1.63 -8.52 -8.63
CA HIS A 219 1.67 -7.58 -9.73
C HIS A 219 2.00 -6.21 -9.17
N TYR A 220 3.14 -5.71 -9.64
CA TYR A 220 3.59 -4.36 -9.37
C TYR A 220 3.30 -3.49 -10.59
N HIS A 221 2.94 -2.24 -10.36
CA HIS A 221 2.88 -1.28 -11.45
C HIS A 221 4.32 -1.02 -11.93
N GLN A 222 4.72 -1.64 -13.06
CA GLN A 222 6.11 -1.66 -13.54
C GLN A 222 6.60 -0.31 -14.09
N THR A 223 5.77 0.73 -14.08
CA THR A 223 6.17 2.06 -14.51
C THR A 223 7.08 2.73 -13.48
N ALA A 224 7.88 3.68 -13.94
CA ALA A 224 8.71 4.47 -13.06
C ALA A 224 7.93 5.27 -12.00
N SER A 225 6.63 5.51 -12.23
CA SER A 225 5.78 6.30 -11.34
C SER A 225 5.40 5.61 -10.03
N CYS A 226 5.52 4.28 -9.91
CA CYS A 226 5.06 3.55 -8.73
C CYS A 226 6.08 2.59 -8.11
N ARG A 227 7.38 2.93 -8.23
CA ARG A 227 8.49 2.11 -7.71
C ARG A 227 8.50 1.90 -6.19
N ASN A 228 7.77 2.72 -5.44
CA ASN A 228 7.65 2.63 -3.97
C ASN A 228 6.51 1.70 -3.51
N SER A 229 5.80 1.07 -4.44
CA SER A 229 4.74 0.12 -4.14
C SER A 229 5.28 -1.30 -4.08
N TYR A 230 5.10 -2.01 -2.96
CA TYR A 230 5.66 -3.34 -2.76
C TYR A 230 4.64 -4.36 -2.29
N GLY A 231 5.01 -5.63 -2.43
CA GLY A 231 4.25 -6.78 -2.03
C GLY A 231 5.18 -7.89 -1.60
N TRP A 232 4.86 -8.57 -0.50
CA TRP A 232 5.68 -9.69 -0.02
C TRP A 232 4.87 -10.59 0.90
N ASP A 233 5.33 -11.83 1.04
CA ASP A 233 4.75 -12.77 2.00
C ASP A 233 5.41 -12.62 3.37
N ALA A 234 4.60 -12.46 4.40
CA ALA A 234 5.03 -12.57 5.78
C ALA A 234 3.89 -13.13 6.64
N PHE A 235 4.23 -13.93 7.66
CA PHE A 235 3.25 -14.45 8.63
C PHE A 235 2.02 -15.17 8.01
N GLY A 236 2.18 -15.77 6.83
CA GLY A 236 1.09 -16.44 6.12
C GLY A 236 0.07 -15.49 5.48
N ALA A 237 0.46 -14.24 5.22
CA ALA A 237 -0.34 -13.23 4.52
C ALA A 237 0.50 -12.52 3.45
N HIS A 238 -0.21 -11.99 2.46
CA HIS A 238 0.31 -11.10 1.43
C HIS A 238 0.24 -9.67 1.95
N PHE A 239 1.40 -9.10 2.28
CA PHE A 239 1.51 -7.69 2.60
C PHE A 239 1.59 -6.90 1.31
N LEU A 240 0.88 -5.77 1.26
CA LEU A 240 0.89 -4.78 0.19
C LEU A 240 1.12 -3.40 0.82
N GLU A 241 2.04 -2.62 0.26
CA GLU A 241 2.31 -1.25 0.72
C GLU A 241 2.47 -0.28 -0.44
N THR A 242 2.16 0.99 -0.17
CA THR A 242 2.37 2.10 -1.11
C THR A 242 2.37 3.44 -0.42
N GLY A 243 2.53 4.50 -1.21
CA GLY A 243 2.65 5.86 -0.71
C GLY A 243 4.01 6.09 -0.06
N THR A 244 4.16 7.29 0.47
CA THR A 244 5.33 7.70 1.25
C THR A 244 4.84 8.12 2.62
N ARG A 245 5.45 7.64 3.72
CA ARG A 245 4.91 8.01 5.04
C ARG A 245 5.17 9.50 5.20
N ALA A 246 4.32 10.17 5.98
CA ALA A 246 4.61 11.53 6.39
C ALA A 246 5.87 11.49 7.27
N HIS A 247 7.02 11.65 6.62
CA HIS A 247 8.32 11.57 7.24
C HIS A 247 8.75 12.95 7.67
N GLU A 248 9.40 13.03 8.83
CA GLU A 248 10.22 14.19 9.14
C GLU A 248 11.22 14.35 8.00
N LYS A 249 11.13 15.46 7.26
CA LYS A 249 12.12 15.80 6.25
C LYS A 249 13.29 16.43 6.96
N VAL A 250 14.48 15.96 6.62
CA VAL A 250 15.71 16.39 7.27
C VAL A 250 16.78 16.68 6.24
N ALA A 251 17.64 17.65 6.56
CA ALA A 251 18.95 17.78 5.99
C ALA A 251 19.98 17.26 7.00
N LEU A 252 21.01 16.58 6.50
CA LEU A 252 22.12 16.10 7.32
C LEU A 252 23.34 16.99 7.04
N ARG A 253 23.75 17.75 8.05
CA ARG A 253 24.92 18.63 7.95
C ARG A 253 26.15 17.95 8.54
N ALA A 254 27.19 17.81 7.73
CA ALA A 254 28.47 17.24 8.13
C ALA A 254 29.31 18.25 8.95
N ALA A 255 30.37 17.77 9.60
CA ALA A 255 31.22 18.59 10.48
C ALA A 255 31.85 19.83 9.81
N SER A 256 32.14 19.77 8.51
CA SER A 256 32.63 20.90 7.71
C SER A 256 31.56 21.94 7.38
N GLY A 257 30.31 21.69 7.75
CA GLY A 257 29.16 22.54 7.48
C GLY A 257 28.46 22.28 6.16
N HIS A 258 28.95 21.33 5.34
CA HIS A 258 28.32 20.92 4.08
C HIS A 258 27.19 19.92 4.32
N TYR A 259 26.20 19.91 3.43
CA TYR A 259 25.04 19.02 3.49
C TYR A 259 25.24 17.75 2.65
N VAL A 260 24.66 16.66 3.16
CA VAL A 260 24.48 15.41 2.42
C VAL A 260 23.53 15.63 1.26
N VAL A 261 23.81 15.04 0.10
CA VAL A 261 23.04 15.19 -1.13
C VAL A 261 22.88 13.86 -1.86
N ALA A 262 21.67 13.59 -2.34
CA ALA A 262 21.41 12.53 -3.29
C ALA A 262 21.54 13.10 -4.71
N GLU A 263 22.61 12.74 -5.43
CA GLU A 263 22.86 13.28 -6.77
C GLU A 263 21.70 12.93 -7.72
N GLY A 264 21.20 13.92 -8.47
CA GLY A 264 20.03 13.78 -9.34
C GLY A 264 18.68 13.72 -8.60
N GLY A 265 18.65 14.01 -7.29
CA GLY A 265 17.49 13.78 -6.43
C GLY A 265 17.31 12.30 -6.02
N GLY A 266 18.30 11.47 -6.35
CA GLY A 266 18.30 10.02 -6.18
C GLY A 266 18.62 9.28 -7.48
N GLY A 267 18.74 7.96 -7.39
CA GLY A 267 19.21 7.07 -8.47
C GLY A 267 20.73 6.93 -8.56
N GLY A 268 21.51 7.61 -7.72
CA GLY A 268 22.96 7.73 -7.86
C GLY A 268 23.75 7.81 -6.55
N ALA A 269 24.93 8.44 -6.62
CA ALA A 269 25.84 8.58 -5.49
C ALA A 269 25.29 9.52 -4.41
N VAL A 270 25.76 9.31 -3.17
CA VAL A 270 25.53 10.23 -2.05
C VAL A 270 26.83 10.95 -1.70
N ASN A 271 26.79 12.27 -1.71
CA ASN A 271 27.92 13.14 -1.33
C ASN A 271 27.56 13.97 -0.10
N ALA A 272 28.54 14.64 0.51
CA ALA A 272 28.38 15.58 1.61
C ALA A 272 29.10 16.89 1.31
N ASN A 273 28.80 17.52 0.16
CA ASN A 273 29.56 18.63 -0.40
C ASN A 273 28.71 19.84 -0.79
N ARG A 274 27.46 19.91 -0.34
CA ARG A 274 26.56 21.02 -0.67
C ARG A 274 26.63 22.13 0.36
N THR A 275 26.60 23.37 -0.08
CA THR A 275 26.72 24.55 0.79
C THR A 275 25.38 25.11 1.26
N ALA A 276 24.27 24.64 0.69
CA ALA A 276 22.92 25.03 1.05
C ALA A 276 21.97 23.85 0.93
N VAL A 277 20.86 23.90 1.67
CA VAL A 277 19.79 22.90 1.57
C VAL A 277 18.87 23.27 0.41
N GLY A 278 18.58 22.30 -0.44
CA GLY A 278 17.55 22.34 -1.45
C GLY A 278 16.86 20.96 -1.59
N PRO A 279 16.17 20.73 -2.71
CA PRO A 279 15.38 19.50 -2.90
C PRO A 279 16.21 18.21 -2.84
N TRP A 280 17.50 18.23 -3.20
CA TRP A 280 18.35 17.02 -3.26
C TRP A 280 19.10 16.74 -1.96
N GLU A 281 19.19 17.76 -1.09
CA GLU A 281 19.79 17.69 0.25
C GLU A 281 18.74 17.34 1.32
N THR A 282 17.47 17.28 0.91
CA THR A 282 16.34 16.94 1.77
C THR A 282 16.00 15.46 1.65
N PHE A 283 15.97 14.77 2.79
CA PHE A 283 15.65 13.35 2.89
C PHE A 283 14.45 13.14 3.80
N ALA A 284 13.53 12.26 3.40
CA ALA A 284 12.51 11.74 4.29
C ALA A 284 13.16 10.73 5.26
N LEU A 285 13.01 10.98 6.57
CA LEU A 285 13.43 10.05 7.62
C LEU A 285 12.35 9.00 7.86
N VAL A 286 12.58 7.78 7.40
CA VAL A 286 11.59 6.70 7.39
C VAL A 286 11.74 5.77 8.59
N PRO A 287 10.83 5.78 9.59
CA PRO A 287 10.95 4.90 10.75
C PRO A 287 10.84 3.43 10.37
N ARG A 288 11.77 2.59 10.86
CA ARG A 288 11.78 1.13 10.66
C ARG A 288 11.57 0.33 11.95
N GLY A 289 11.05 1.00 12.98
CA GLY A 289 10.86 0.45 14.32
C GLY A 289 12.08 0.64 15.23
N GLY A 290 11.83 0.79 16.53
CA GLY A 290 12.87 1.13 17.50
C GLY A 290 13.62 2.42 17.11
N ASN A 291 14.95 2.36 17.09
CA ASN A 291 15.82 3.47 16.65
C ASN A 291 16.27 3.34 15.19
N ALA A 292 15.69 2.41 14.41
CA ALA A 292 16.07 2.18 13.02
C ALA A 292 15.30 3.11 12.07
N VAL A 293 15.99 3.59 11.04
CA VAL A 293 15.44 4.46 10.00
C VAL A 293 16.00 4.11 8.62
N ALA A 294 15.26 4.42 7.57
CA ALA A 294 15.78 4.57 6.22
C ALA A 294 15.78 6.06 5.84
N LEU A 295 16.64 6.46 4.90
CA LEU A 295 16.65 7.81 4.34
C LEU A 295 16.17 7.72 2.89
N GLN A 296 15.06 8.39 2.58
CA GLN A 296 14.51 8.41 1.23
C GLN A 296 14.81 9.76 0.57
N SER A 297 15.38 9.73 -0.63
CA SER A 297 15.59 10.92 -1.46
C SER A 297 14.31 11.38 -2.12
N ILE A 298 14.32 12.59 -2.67
CA ILE A 298 13.12 13.22 -3.24
C ILE A 298 12.50 12.45 -4.43
N ASN A 299 13.27 11.63 -5.15
CA ASN A 299 12.73 10.78 -6.22
C ASN A 299 12.19 9.42 -5.72
N GLY A 300 12.09 9.22 -4.41
CA GLY A 300 11.61 7.99 -3.79
C GLY A 300 12.67 6.91 -3.58
N SER A 301 13.92 7.11 -4.01
CA SER A 301 14.99 6.14 -3.80
C SER A 301 15.50 6.14 -2.36
N TYR A 302 15.87 4.98 -1.84
CA TYR A 302 16.47 4.84 -0.52
C TYR A 302 18.01 4.86 -0.57
N VAL A 303 18.58 5.51 0.43
CA VAL A 303 20.02 5.48 0.73
C VAL A 303 20.39 4.08 1.21
N SER A 304 21.40 3.48 0.59
CA SER A 304 21.94 2.15 0.90
C SER A 304 23.40 2.22 1.25
N ALA A 305 23.79 1.51 2.32
CA ALA A 305 25.17 1.13 2.56
C ALA A 305 25.46 -0.17 1.81
N ASP A 306 26.19 -0.07 0.69
CA ASP A 306 26.44 -1.22 -0.17
C ASP A 306 27.20 -2.33 0.57
N ALA A 307 26.87 -3.58 0.24
CA ALA A 307 27.32 -4.79 0.93
C ALA A 307 26.94 -4.83 2.43
N GLY A 308 25.95 -4.06 2.86
CA GLY A 308 25.51 -3.95 4.24
C GLY A 308 26.41 -3.08 5.12
N GLY A 309 27.38 -2.39 4.54
CA GLY A 309 28.43 -1.62 5.22
C GLY A 309 29.85 -2.10 4.87
N GLY A 310 30.83 -1.23 5.07
CA GLY A 310 32.24 -1.46 4.69
C GLY A 310 32.66 -0.78 3.38
N GLY A 311 31.73 -0.10 2.69
CA GLY A 311 31.97 0.48 1.37
C GLY A 311 31.20 1.78 1.08
N SER A 312 30.74 1.91 -0.16
CA SER A 312 30.03 3.09 -0.71
C SER A 312 28.64 3.27 -0.12
N VAL A 313 28.14 4.51 -0.22
CA VAL A 313 26.74 4.86 0.04
C VAL A 313 26.13 5.44 -1.23
N ALA A 314 24.95 4.95 -1.61
CA ALA A 314 24.22 5.40 -2.80
C ALA A 314 22.72 5.51 -2.51
N ALA A 315 22.03 6.47 -3.13
CA ALA A 315 20.59 6.69 -3.00
C ALA A 315 19.87 6.11 -4.22
N ASN A 316 19.93 4.80 -4.43
CA ASN A 316 19.53 4.17 -5.70
C ASN A 316 18.68 2.90 -5.53
N ARG A 317 18.13 2.66 -4.33
CA ARG A 317 17.34 1.46 -4.05
C ARG A 317 15.86 1.80 -4.05
N SER A 318 15.05 0.95 -4.66
CA SER A 318 13.59 1.10 -4.63
C SER A 318 12.98 0.57 -3.32
N TRP A 319 13.74 -0.23 -2.57
CA TRP A 319 13.26 -0.94 -1.39
C TRP A 319 14.08 -0.62 -0.18
N GLN A 320 13.43 -0.71 0.97
CA GLN A 320 14.02 -0.46 2.27
C GLN A 320 14.22 -1.81 2.98
N LEU A 321 15.30 -2.51 2.65
CA LEU A 321 15.66 -3.79 3.25
C LEU A 321 16.82 -3.57 4.24
N GLY A 322 17.68 -4.58 4.43
CA GLY A 322 18.75 -4.53 5.42
C GLY A 322 19.82 -3.47 5.13
N TRP A 323 20.12 -3.18 3.86
CA TRP A 323 21.21 -2.26 3.48
C TRP A 323 20.79 -0.79 3.52
N GLU A 324 19.48 -0.55 3.41
CA GLU A 324 18.87 0.79 3.46
C GLU A 324 18.45 1.19 4.88
N THR A 325 18.58 0.27 5.83
CA THR A 325 18.20 0.48 7.22
C THR A 325 19.41 0.81 8.08
N PHE A 326 19.34 1.95 8.77
CA PHE A 326 20.36 2.46 9.66
C PHE A 326 19.81 2.60 11.08
N THR A 327 20.57 2.15 12.08
CA THR A 327 20.27 2.45 13.48
C THR A 327 20.79 3.84 13.84
N ARG A 328 19.91 4.70 14.35
CA ARG A 328 20.24 6.02 14.88
C ARG A 328 20.99 5.88 16.20
N VAL A 329 22.15 6.52 16.30
CA VAL A 329 22.96 6.58 17.53
C VAL A 329 23.18 8.04 17.89
N ALA A 330 22.62 8.49 19.00
CA ALA A 330 22.84 9.85 19.49
C ALA A 330 24.30 10.02 19.93
N THR A 331 24.93 11.12 19.50
CA THR A 331 26.35 11.40 19.82
C THR A 331 26.52 12.54 20.84
N GLY A 332 25.41 13.15 21.28
CA GLY A 332 25.39 14.30 22.19
C GLY A 332 25.38 15.65 21.43
N GLY A 333 24.94 16.71 22.09
CA GLY A 333 24.93 18.07 21.51
C GLY A 333 24.04 18.24 20.26
N GLY A 334 23.05 17.37 20.05
CA GLY A 334 22.19 17.36 18.86
C GLY A 334 22.75 16.57 17.67
N GLY A 335 23.92 15.94 17.82
CA GLY A 335 24.52 15.10 16.78
C GLY A 335 23.93 13.68 16.69
N LEU A 336 23.94 13.15 15.47
CA LEU A 336 23.47 11.80 15.13
C LEU A 336 24.53 11.06 14.32
N ALA A 337 24.76 9.80 14.65
CA ALA A 337 25.46 8.84 13.81
C ALA A 337 24.48 7.80 13.26
N LEU A 338 24.74 7.30 12.05
CA LEU A 338 23.95 6.27 11.38
C LEU A 338 24.78 4.99 11.29
N ARG A 339 24.30 3.93 11.96
CA ARG A 339 24.98 2.63 12.02
C ARG A 339 24.31 1.63 11.09
N THR A 340 25.06 0.99 10.21
CA THR A 340 24.58 -0.07 9.32
C THR A 340 24.32 -1.38 10.08
N GLN A 341 23.64 -2.34 9.44
CA GLN A 341 23.37 -3.65 10.01
C GLN A 341 24.65 -4.45 10.33
N SER A 342 25.72 -4.31 9.54
CA SER A 342 27.03 -4.92 9.81
C SER A 342 27.83 -4.23 10.92
N GLY A 343 27.30 -3.12 11.46
CA GLY A 343 27.87 -2.40 12.58
C GLY A 343 28.83 -1.26 12.21
N HIS A 344 28.98 -0.95 10.93
CA HIS A 344 29.75 0.21 10.45
C HIS A 344 28.96 1.51 10.58
N TYR A 345 29.66 2.65 10.59
CA TYR A 345 29.06 3.98 10.63
C TYR A 345 29.21 4.72 9.31
N VAL A 346 28.16 5.47 8.95
CA VAL A 346 28.17 6.43 7.85
C VAL A 346 29.15 7.56 8.18
N VAL A 347 29.97 7.94 7.20
CA VAL A 347 31.01 8.96 7.32
C VAL A 347 30.94 9.95 6.16
N ALA A 348 31.01 11.23 6.48
CA ALA A 348 31.30 12.27 5.51
C ALA A 348 32.82 12.42 5.41
N GLU A 349 33.41 11.95 4.31
CA GLU A 349 34.87 11.95 4.17
C GLU A 349 35.43 13.37 4.21
N TYR A 350 36.60 13.53 4.82
CA TYR A 350 37.22 14.84 5.13
C TYR A 350 36.34 15.76 6.01
N GLY A 351 35.38 15.18 6.75
CA GLY A 351 34.37 15.92 7.51
C GLY A 351 33.28 16.54 6.63
N GLY A 352 33.23 16.18 5.34
CA GLY A 352 32.41 16.76 4.30
C GLY A 352 33.25 17.45 3.21
N ASN A 353 32.57 18.10 2.27
CA ASN A 353 33.12 18.53 0.98
C ASN A 353 33.63 17.39 0.09
N ALA A 354 33.13 16.16 0.29
CA ALA A 354 33.52 14.97 -0.47
C ALA A 354 32.37 13.94 -0.53
N TRP A 355 32.69 12.68 -0.83
CA TRP A 355 31.73 11.59 -0.88
C TRP A 355 31.34 11.07 0.52
N VAL A 356 30.23 10.34 0.59
CA VAL A 356 29.80 9.62 1.79
C VAL A 356 30.13 8.13 1.66
N ALA A 357 30.58 7.53 2.75
CA ALA A 357 30.83 6.09 2.84
C ALA A 357 30.19 5.52 4.12
N ALA A 358 30.15 4.20 4.28
CA ALA A 358 29.61 3.53 5.47
C ALA A 358 30.56 2.43 5.98
N ASN A 359 31.81 2.79 6.28
CA ASN A 359 32.89 1.83 6.56
C ASN A 359 33.60 2.05 7.91
N ARG A 360 33.14 3.00 8.74
CA ARG A 360 33.82 3.33 10.01
C ARG A 360 33.41 2.40 11.13
N THR A 361 34.33 2.09 12.04
CA THR A 361 34.07 1.19 13.18
C THR A 361 33.87 1.93 14.50
N GLY A 362 33.99 3.26 14.51
CA GLY A 362 33.77 4.11 15.67
C GLY A 362 33.19 5.46 15.26
N ILE A 363 32.61 6.16 16.24
CA ILE A 363 32.00 7.47 16.05
C ILE A 363 33.03 8.54 16.40
N GLY A 364 33.31 9.43 15.46
CA GLY A 364 34.03 10.67 15.67
C GLY A 364 33.31 11.86 15.01
N PRO A 365 34.01 12.98 14.80
CA PRO A 365 33.42 14.17 14.20
C PRO A 365 32.86 13.94 12.78
N TRP A 366 33.46 13.05 11.99
CA TRP A 366 33.07 12.85 10.59
C TRP A 366 31.89 11.88 10.41
N GLU A 367 31.63 11.07 11.43
CA GLU A 367 30.48 10.16 11.51
C GLU A 367 29.29 10.80 12.25
N THR A 368 29.47 12.03 12.73
CA THR A 368 28.45 12.81 13.42
C THR A 368 27.86 13.85 12.48
N PHE A 369 26.55 13.78 12.29
CA PHE A 369 25.77 14.72 11.50
C PHE A 369 24.85 15.52 12.41
N THR A 370 24.70 16.82 12.12
CA THR A 370 23.60 17.61 12.66
C THR A 370 22.37 17.34 11.81
N VAL A 371 21.26 17.00 12.46
CA VAL A 371 19.96 16.79 11.80
C VAL A 371 19.17 18.09 11.85
N GLU A 372 18.82 18.62 10.68
CA GLU A 372 18.09 19.88 10.56
C GLU A 372 16.71 19.61 9.92
N PRO A 373 15.59 19.83 10.64
CA PRO A 373 14.24 19.67 10.08
C PRO A 373 13.98 20.59 8.88
N GLN A 374 13.23 20.12 7.88
CA GLN A 374 12.93 20.80 6.62
C GLN A 374 11.44 20.97 6.34
#